data_AF-A0A7S3C7W6-F1
#
_entry.id   AF-A0A7S3C7W6-F1
#
_cell.length_a   1.000
_cell.length_b   1.000
_cell.length_c   1.000
_cell.angle_alpha   90.00
_cell.angle_beta   90.00
_cell.angle_gamma   90.00
#
_symmetry.space_group_name_H-M   'P 1'
#
loop_
_entity.id
_entity.type
_entity.pdbx_description
1 polymer ?
#
loop_
_entity_poly.entity_id
_entity_poly.type
_entity_poly.pdbx_seq_one_letter_code
_entity_poly.pdbx_strand_id
1 'polypeptide(L)'
;YLEHLVVASKWRIILGYVTAILLYASGPFATLWIPFDVFVLIQETYNTFSDEEKKESRTDSQKAIWTDTFPNSVAWTYSLLCLVLLMFIFGLVAVVCMYQMKRFEKYRTWIFYFTPAMYLLYMVYAGFRFAYNNQSYNTWFGPAGWVFVLIFFFASPLASLFFISLPPLVMFELMIVFVLVFLVIVPLCNPAGNLWNLIGEASNSSINQIQDNAPEVPAYVSEAIEAGLVSPPPDEENLNLRNIFRITAPIVLLCILVVWVLVVSVIV
;
A
#
# COMPACT_ATOMS: atom_id res chain seq x y z
N TYR A 1 11.34 -16.20 -32.72
CA TYR A 1 10.33 -16.17 -31.64
C TYR A 1 10.47 -14.90 -30.80
N LEU A 2 11.62 -14.63 -30.17
CA LEU A 2 11.89 -13.37 -29.44
C LEU A 2 11.68 -12.10 -30.30
N GLU A 3 12.08 -12.13 -31.58
CA GLU A 3 11.87 -11.00 -32.50
C GLU A 3 10.39 -10.73 -32.84
N HIS A 4 9.51 -11.71 -32.72
CA HIS A 4 8.06 -11.52 -32.90
C HIS A 4 7.41 -10.94 -31.64
N LEU A 5 7.92 -11.28 -30.44
CA LEU A 5 7.53 -10.67 -29.15
C LEU A 5 7.97 -9.20 -29.04
N VAL A 6 9.06 -8.81 -29.74
CA VAL A 6 9.57 -7.43 -29.82
C VAL A 6 8.57 -6.46 -30.46
N VAL A 7 7.55 -6.97 -31.18
CA VAL A 7 6.44 -6.17 -31.74
C VAL A 7 5.34 -5.94 -30.69
N ALA A 8 5.70 -5.83 -29.42
CA ALA A 8 4.84 -5.19 -28.44
C ALA A 8 4.48 -3.79 -28.97
N SER A 9 3.19 -3.52 -29.16
CA SER A 9 2.77 -2.20 -29.65
C SER A 9 3.22 -1.17 -28.62
N LYS A 10 3.91 -0.11 -29.08
CA LYS A 10 4.43 0.97 -28.21
C LYS A 10 3.38 1.48 -27.23
N TRP A 11 2.12 1.48 -27.68
CA TRP A 11 0.94 1.84 -26.91
C TRP A 11 0.69 0.96 -25.69
N ARG A 12 0.93 -0.36 -25.77
CA ARG A 12 0.78 -1.26 -24.62
C ARG A 12 1.76 -0.90 -23.51
N ILE A 13 3.04 -0.72 -23.84
CA ILE A 13 4.04 -0.39 -22.82
C ILE A 13 3.73 0.96 -22.16
N ILE A 14 3.38 1.98 -22.95
CA ILE A 14 2.97 3.29 -22.41
C ILE A 14 1.74 3.12 -21.50
N LEU A 15 0.73 2.37 -21.94
CA LEU A 15 -0.47 2.10 -21.17
C LEU A 15 -0.13 1.46 -19.82
N GLY A 16 0.79 0.49 -19.77
CA GLY A 16 1.19 -0.15 -18.51
C GLY A 16 1.86 0.80 -17.53
N TYR A 17 2.77 1.65 -18.01
CA TYR A 17 3.36 2.67 -17.14
C TYR A 17 2.32 3.68 -16.65
N VAL A 18 1.41 4.12 -17.52
CA VAL A 18 0.33 5.04 -17.15
C VAL A 18 -0.59 4.39 -16.10
N THR A 19 -0.99 3.13 -16.30
CA THR A 19 -1.81 2.38 -15.34
C THR A 19 -1.10 2.23 -14.00
N ALA A 20 0.19 1.87 -13.98
CA ALA A 20 0.97 1.80 -12.74
C ALA A 20 1.04 3.17 -12.04
N ILE A 21 1.34 4.25 -12.78
CA ILE A 21 1.40 5.60 -12.19
C ILE A 21 0.04 6.02 -11.63
N LEU A 22 -1.06 5.77 -12.35
CA LEU A 22 -2.41 6.10 -11.89
C LEU A 22 -2.82 5.28 -10.66
N LEU A 23 -2.52 3.99 -10.65
CA LEU A 23 -2.78 3.12 -9.50
C LEU A 23 -1.94 3.53 -8.29
N TYR A 24 -0.70 3.97 -8.51
CA TYR A 24 0.14 4.51 -7.45
C TYR A 24 -0.38 5.84 -6.91
N ALA A 25 -0.75 6.74 -7.81
CA ALA A 25 -1.28 8.07 -7.47
C ALA A 25 -2.68 8.00 -6.84
N SER A 26 -3.44 6.94 -7.08
CA SER A 26 -4.75 6.73 -6.46
C SER A 26 -4.65 6.26 -5.01
N GLY A 27 -3.51 5.71 -4.58
CA GLY A 27 -3.27 5.28 -3.20
C GLY A 27 -3.60 6.37 -2.16
N PRO A 28 -3.02 7.58 -2.25
CA PRO A 28 -3.38 8.70 -1.38
C PRO A 28 -4.87 9.05 -1.39
N PHE A 29 -5.54 8.99 -2.54
CA PHE A 29 -6.98 9.26 -2.58
C PHE A 29 -7.77 8.14 -1.91
N ALA A 30 -7.36 6.88 -2.08
CA ALA A 30 -7.94 5.75 -1.37
C ALA A 30 -7.71 5.85 0.15
N THR A 31 -6.64 6.51 0.60
CA THR A 31 -6.45 6.85 2.02
C THR A 31 -7.40 7.92 2.54
N LEU A 32 -8.04 8.73 1.68
CA LEU A 32 -9.12 9.65 2.14
C LEU A 32 -10.41 8.87 2.48
N TRP A 33 -10.58 7.69 1.90
CA TRP A 33 -11.69 6.78 2.23
C TRP A 33 -11.37 5.87 3.41
N ILE A 34 -10.07 5.69 3.74
CA ILE A 34 -9.64 5.08 4.99
C ILE A 34 -9.70 6.16 6.05
N PRO A 35 -10.52 6.00 7.09
CA PRO A 35 -10.78 7.11 7.97
C PRO A 35 -9.56 7.53 8.75
N PHE A 36 -9.29 8.81 8.64
CA PHE A 36 -8.43 9.59 9.50
C PHE A 36 -8.84 9.56 10.98
N ASP A 37 -9.92 8.86 11.36
CA ASP A 37 -10.48 8.81 12.71
C ASP A 37 -9.44 8.52 13.79
N VAL A 38 -8.41 7.71 13.53
CA VAL A 38 -7.35 7.47 14.52
C VAL A 38 -6.46 8.71 14.69
N PHE A 39 -6.12 9.40 13.60
CA PHE A 39 -5.37 10.65 13.67
C PHE A 39 -6.21 11.79 14.23
N VAL A 40 -7.49 11.88 13.87
CA VAL A 40 -8.43 12.85 14.42
C VAL A 40 -8.64 12.59 15.90
N LEU A 41 -8.86 11.35 16.34
CA LEU A 41 -9.00 10.99 17.74
C LEU A 41 -7.72 11.25 18.54
N ILE A 42 -6.53 10.90 18.01
CA ILE A 42 -5.25 11.21 18.66
C ILE A 42 -5.02 12.72 18.72
N GLN A 43 -5.35 13.46 17.66
CA GLN A 43 -5.19 14.91 17.60
C GLN A 43 -6.20 15.62 18.52
N GLU A 44 -7.44 15.14 18.61
CA GLU A 44 -8.49 15.65 19.50
C GLU A 44 -8.16 15.33 20.97
N THR A 45 -7.75 14.10 21.26
CA THR A 45 -7.24 13.70 22.59
C THR A 45 -5.97 14.48 22.95
N TYR A 46 -5.15 14.84 21.97
CA TYR A 46 -4.01 15.72 22.20
C TYR A 46 -4.44 17.17 22.49
N ASN A 47 -5.51 17.63 21.83
CA ASN A 47 -6.02 18.98 22.00
C ASN A 47 -6.76 19.18 23.33
N THR A 48 -7.25 18.12 23.97
CA THR A 48 -7.89 18.18 25.30
C THR A 48 -6.92 18.35 26.47
N PHE A 49 -5.61 18.10 26.29
CA PHE A 49 -4.62 18.41 27.33
C PHE A 49 -4.50 19.93 27.57
N SER A 50 -4.28 20.33 28.81
CA SER A 50 -4.03 21.74 29.15
C SER A 50 -2.73 22.24 28.51
N ASP A 51 -2.60 23.56 28.29
CA ASP A 51 -1.40 24.14 27.66
C ASP A 51 -0.12 23.94 28.48
N GLU A 52 -0.24 23.68 29.78
CA GLU A 52 0.87 23.32 30.68
C GLU A 52 1.26 21.84 30.53
N GLU A 53 0.29 20.91 30.50
CA GLU A 53 0.55 19.48 30.24
C GLU A 53 1.10 19.25 28.83
N LYS A 54 0.64 20.02 27.83
CA LYS A 54 1.18 20.00 26.46
C LYS A 54 2.63 20.45 26.41
N LYS A 55 3.06 21.37 27.28
CA LYS A 55 4.46 21.83 27.37
C LYS A 55 5.35 20.82 28.07
N GLU A 56 4.88 20.17 29.12
CA GLU A 56 5.65 19.17 29.87
C GLU A 56 5.77 17.85 29.09
N SER A 57 4.67 17.37 28.50
CA SER A 57 4.63 16.19 27.62
C SER A 57 5.43 16.36 26.32
N ARG A 58 5.59 17.60 25.83
CA ARG A 58 6.44 17.94 24.67
C ARG A 58 7.91 17.59 24.85
N THR A 59 8.40 17.56 26.09
CA THR A 59 9.84 17.56 26.37
C THR A 59 10.41 16.14 26.40
N ASP A 60 9.71 15.20 27.03
CA ASP A 60 10.25 13.85 27.29
C ASP A 60 9.44 12.73 26.60
N SER A 61 8.11 12.71 26.75
CA SER A 61 7.27 11.62 26.23
C SER A 61 6.95 11.74 24.74
N GLN A 62 6.66 12.94 24.22
CA GLN A 62 6.48 13.12 22.78
C GLN A 62 7.78 12.98 22.01
N LYS A 63 8.91 13.38 22.59
CA LYS A 63 10.21 13.15 21.96
C LYS A 63 10.50 11.65 21.94
N ALA A 64 10.31 10.90 23.03
CA ALA A 64 10.46 9.45 22.99
C ALA A 64 9.47 8.78 22.00
N ILE A 65 8.16 9.06 22.05
CA ILE A 65 7.20 8.40 21.15
C ILE A 65 7.37 8.83 19.69
N TRP A 66 7.54 10.12 19.37
CA TRP A 66 7.73 10.56 17.99
C TRP A 66 9.15 10.33 17.46
N THR A 67 10.16 10.28 18.34
CA THR A 67 11.57 10.17 17.91
C THR A 67 12.13 8.76 18.07
N ASP A 68 11.50 7.87 18.86
CA ASP A 68 11.76 6.41 18.83
C ASP A 68 10.81 5.67 17.88
N THR A 69 9.55 6.12 17.74
CA THR A 69 8.58 5.49 16.81
C THR A 69 8.58 6.13 15.41
N PHE A 70 8.98 7.40 15.28
CA PHE A 70 8.97 8.14 14.01
C PHE A 70 10.23 9.01 13.74
N PRO A 71 11.48 8.61 14.08
CA PRO A 71 12.63 9.41 13.69
C PRO A 71 12.75 9.38 12.17
N ASN A 72 12.47 10.51 11.51
CA ASN A 72 12.51 10.67 10.06
C ASN A 72 11.56 9.76 9.25
N SER A 73 10.65 9.00 9.86
CA SER A 73 9.93 7.90 9.18
C SER A 73 8.96 8.38 8.10
N VAL A 74 8.31 9.54 8.29
CA VAL A 74 7.34 10.07 7.32
C VAL A 74 8.05 10.62 6.09
N ALA A 75 9.05 11.50 6.30
CA ALA A 75 9.87 12.02 5.21
C ALA A 75 10.60 10.88 4.49
N TRP A 76 11.18 9.92 5.22
CA TRP A 76 11.84 8.76 4.62
C TRP A 76 10.84 7.88 3.84
N THR A 77 9.66 7.65 4.39
CA THR A 77 8.57 6.92 3.71
C THR A 77 8.18 7.60 2.41
N TYR A 78 7.92 8.92 2.42
CA TYR A 78 7.52 9.66 1.23
C TYR A 78 8.67 9.88 0.24
N SER A 79 9.89 10.16 0.69
CA SER A 79 11.07 10.28 -0.17
C SER A 79 11.31 8.99 -0.95
N LEU A 80 11.10 7.84 -0.31
CA LEU A 80 11.19 6.54 -0.98
C LEU A 80 10.05 6.31 -1.97
N LEU A 81 8.82 6.69 -1.61
CA LEU A 81 7.68 6.63 -2.52
C LEU A 81 7.93 7.51 -3.76
N CYS A 82 8.51 8.70 -3.57
CA CYS A 82 8.93 9.58 -4.66
C CYS A 82 10.06 8.97 -5.48
N LEU A 83 11.04 8.31 -4.85
CA LEU A 83 12.15 7.66 -5.55
C LEU A 83 11.65 6.51 -6.45
N VAL A 84 10.75 5.67 -5.96
CA VAL A 84 10.14 4.60 -6.76
C VAL A 84 9.36 5.18 -7.94
N LEU A 85 8.56 6.23 -7.71
CA LEU A 85 7.84 6.92 -8.78
C LEU A 85 8.80 7.53 -9.81
N LEU A 86 9.89 8.16 -9.37
CA LEU A 86 10.92 8.72 -10.24
C LEU A 86 11.60 7.62 -11.07
N MET A 87 11.95 6.48 -10.46
CA MET A 87 12.50 5.33 -11.20
C MET A 87 11.52 4.85 -12.28
N PHE A 88 10.21 4.85 -11.99
CA PHE A 88 9.18 4.52 -12.99
C PHE A 88 9.10 5.54 -14.13
N ILE A 89 9.13 6.83 -13.81
CA ILE A 89 9.12 7.91 -14.81
C ILE A 89 10.38 7.83 -15.68
N PHE A 90 11.57 7.67 -15.09
CA PHE A 90 12.82 7.52 -15.83
C PHE A 90 12.82 6.24 -16.68
N GLY A 91 12.27 5.14 -16.16
CA GLY A 91 12.07 3.90 -16.92
C GLY A 91 11.19 4.12 -18.15
N LEU A 92 10.06 4.80 -18.00
CA LEU A 92 9.16 5.15 -19.11
C LEU A 92 9.88 6.04 -20.15
N VAL A 93 10.58 7.09 -19.71
CA VAL A 93 11.34 7.99 -20.60
C VAL A 93 12.41 7.20 -21.35
N ALA A 94 13.17 6.34 -20.66
CA ALA A 94 14.19 5.50 -21.29
C ALA A 94 13.57 4.57 -22.35
N VAL A 95 12.44 3.94 -22.05
CA VAL A 95 11.72 3.09 -23.02
C VAL A 95 11.26 3.90 -24.24
N VAL A 96 10.67 5.08 -24.04
CA VAL A 96 10.24 5.95 -25.14
C VAL A 96 11.43 6.37 -26.01
N CYS A 97 12.53 6.79 -25.41
CA CYS A 97 13.76 7.17 -26.11
C CYS A 97 14.33 5.98 -26.93
N MET A 98 14.40 4.79 -26.34
CA MET A 98 14.86 3.58 -27.02
C MET A 98 13.97 3.20 -28.21
N TYR A 99 12.66 3.40 -28.11
CA TYR A 99 11.71 3.12 -29.21
C TYR A 99 11.71 4.16 -30.33
N GLN A 100 12.12 5.40 -30.05
CA GLN A 100 12.24 6.45 -31.07
C GLN A 100 13.56 6.36 -31.84
N MET A 101 14.63 5.89 -31.20
CA MET A 101 15.96 5.85 -31.77
C MET A 101 16.22 4.53 -32.51
N LYS A 102 16.26 4.56 -33.85
CA LYS A 102 16.56 3.38 -34.71
C LYS A 102 17.86 2.66 -34.34
N ARG A 103 18.83 3.37 -33.75
CA ARG A 103 20.11 2.82 -33.28
C ARG A 103 19.94 1.69 -32.25
N PHE A 104 18.83 1.64 -31.52
CA PHE A 104 18.61 0.65 -30.47
C PHE A 104 17.88 -0.63 -30.90
N GLU A 105 17.58 -0.81 -32.19
CA GLU A 105 16.95 -2.05 -32.66
C GLU A 105 17.76 -3.30 -32.29
N LYS A 106 19.09 -3.23 -32.39
CA LYS A 106 20.00 -4.32 -32.00
C LYS A 106 20.01 -4.61 -30.48
N TYR A 107 19.66 -3.63 -29.65
CA TYR A 107 19.69 -3.74 -28.19
C TYR A 107 18.34 -4.12 -27.58
N ARG A 108 17.28 -4.29 -28.38
CA ARG A 108 15.95 -4.65 -27.86
C ARG A 108 15.96 -5.96 -27.07
N THR A 109 16.79 -6.93 -27.47
CA THR A 109 16.95 -8.19 -26.72
C THR A 109 17.48 -7.98 -25.31
N TRP A 110 18.36 -6.99 -25.10
CA TRP A 110 18.89 -6.67 -23.77
C TRP A 110 17.82 -6.11 -22.83
N ILE A 111 16.82 -5.40 -23.38
CA ILE A 111 15.69 -4.88 -22.60
C ILE A 111 14.93 -6.03 -21.95
N PHE A 112 14.72 -7.15 -22.65
CA PHE A 112 14.04 -8.32 -22.09
C PHE A 112 14.76 -8.99 -20.92
N TYR A 113 16.08 -8.87 -20.83
CA TYR A 113 16.84 -9.38 -19.67
C TYR A 113 16.94 -8.34 -18.56
N PHE A 114 17.10 -7.07 -18.94
CA PHE A 114 17.27 -5.98 -17.98
C PHE A 114 15.97 -5.69 -17.22
N THR A 115 14.83 -5.69 -17.90
CA THR A 115 13.54 -5.37 -17.26
C THR A 115 13.20 -6.33 -16.11
N PRO A 116 13.19 -7.67 -16.29
CA PRO A 116 12.96 -8.60 -15.18
C PRO A 116 13.97 -8.48 -14.05
N ALA A 117 15.26 -8.26 -14.36
CA ALA A 117 16.29 -8.07 -13.34
C ALA A 117 16.01 -6.82 -12.47
N MET A 118 15.56 -5.72 -13.09
CA MET A 118 15.15 -4.52 -12.36
C MET A 118 13.91 -4.78 -11.49
N TYR A 119 12.95 -5.57 -11.97
CA TYR A 119 11.78 -5.97 -11.16
C TYR A 119 12.17 -6.86 -9.98
N LEU A 120 13.10 -7.79 -10.15
CA LEU A 120 13.62 -8.61 -9.04
C LEU A 120 14.33 -7.74 -8.00
N LEU A 121 15.18 -6.81 -8.42
CA LEU A 121 15.87 -5.88 -7.52
C LEU A 121 14.86 -4.98 -6.79
N TYR A 122 13.85 -4.49 -7.50
CA TYR A 122 12.72 -3.78 -6.91
C TYR A 122 12.01 -4.64 -5.86
N MET A 123 11.67 -5.90 -6.15
CA MET A 123 10.96 -6.79 -5.23
C MET A 123 11.77 -7.12 -3.97
N VAL A 124 13.09 -7.31 -4.10
CA VAL A 124 13.98 -7.50 -2.93
C VAL A 124 13.95 -6.27 -2.04
N TYR A 125 14.13 -5.09 -2.63
CA TYR A 125 14.12 -3.82 -1.91
C TYR A 125 12.76 -3.52 -1.26
N ALA A 126 11.69 -3.65 -2.05
CA ALA A 126 10.32 -3.45 -1.61
C ALA A 126 9.92 -4.45 -0.52
N GLY A 127 10.30 -5.72 -0.67
CA GLY A 127 10.05 -6.78 0.32
C GLY A 127 10.74 -6.50 1.65
N PHE A 128 12.01 -6.08 1.61
CA PHE A 128 12.74 -5.66 2.82
C PHE A 128 12.03 -4.50 3.53
N ARG A 129 11.63 -3.46 2.78
CA ARG A 129 10.94 -2.29 3.34
C ARG A 129 9.56 -2.64 3.87
N PHE A 130 8.83 -3.51 3.17
CA PHE A 130 7.52 -4.00 3.57
C PHE A 130 7.65 -4.80 4.88
N ALA A 131 8.65 -5.67 5.00
CA ALA A 131 8.94 -6.40 6.23
C ALA A 131 9.26 -5.47 7.41
N TYR A 132 9.97 -4.37 7.18
CA TYR A 132 10.32 -3.42 8.24
C TYR A 132 9.14 -2.55 8.71
N ASN A 133 8.23 -2.16 7.81
CA ASN A 133 7.19 -1.16 8.10
C ASN A 133 5.77 -1.71 8.22
N ASN A 134 5.57 -3.04 8.10
CA ASN A 134 4.22 -3.62 8.10
C ASN A 134 3.39 -3.23 9.34
N GLN A 135 4.04 -3.11 10.51
CA GLN A 135 3.38 -2.77 11.75
C GLN A 135 2.85 -1.33 11.72
N SER A 136 3.65 -0.39 11.21
CA SER A 136 3.24 1.00 11.04
C SER A 136 2.06 1.13 10.07
N TYR A 137 2.01 0.30 9.01
CA TYR A 137 0.85 0.29 8.11
C TYR A 137 -0.43 -0.12 8.82
N ASN A 138 -0.34 -1.10 9.73
CA ASN A 138 -1.50 -1.51 10.51
C ASN A 138 -1.93 -0.44 11.51
N THR A 139 -0.98 0.30 12.06
CA THR A 139 -1.29 1.47 12.90
C THR A 139 -2.01 2.56 12.12
N TRP A 140 -1.59 2.85 10.88
CA TRP A 140 -2.15 3.96 10.10
C TRP A 140 -3.46 3.63 9.40
N PHE A 141 -3.58 2.41 8.88
CA PHE A 141 -4.70 2.01 8.00
C PHE A 141 -5.60 0.94 8.63
N GLY A 142 -5.32 0.55 9.88
CA GLY A 142 -6.04 -0.49 10.59
C GLY A 142 -5.50 -1.90 10.33
N PRO A 143 -6.15 -2.96 10.83
CA PRO A 143 -5.61 -4.32 10.85
C PRO A 143 -5.27 -4.95 9.49
N ALA A 144 -5.95 -4.53 8.42
CA ALA A 144 -5.67 -4.92 7.03
C ALA A 144 -4.84 -3.85 6.27
N GLY A 145 -4.26 -2.90 7.00
CA GLY A 145 -3.56 -1.76 6.47
C GLY A 145 -2.36 -2.11 5.61
N TRP A 146 -1.64 -3.17 5.99
CA TRP A 146 -0.56 -3.71 5.18
C TRP A 146 -1.01 -4.19 3.79
N VAL A 147 -2.21 -4.77 3.67
CA VAL A 147 -2.79 -5.24 2.38
C VAL A 147 -3.10 -4.05 1.49
N PHE A 148 -3.66 -3.00 2.08
CA PHE A 148 -3.91 -1.75 1.37
C PHE A 148 -2.61 -1.16 0.80
N VAL A 149 -1.57 -1.06 1.64
CA VAL A 149 -0.29 -0.51 1.20
C VAL A 149 0.37 -1.42 0.14
N LEU A 150 0.25 -2.73 0.31
CA LEU A 150 0.72 -3.71 -0.66
C LEU A 150 0.13 -3.44 -2.05
N ILE A 151 -1.17 -3.27 -2.15
CA ILE A 151 -1.87 -3.05 -3.42
C ILE A 151 -1.45 -1.74 -4.08
N PHE A 152 -1.60 -0.62 -3.36
CA PHE A 152 -1.50 0.69 -3.98
C PHE A 152 -0.06 1.12 -4.21
N PHE A 153 0.88 0.69 -3.36
CA PHE A 153 2.26 1.18 -3.43
C PHE A 153 3.27 0.13 -3.89
N PHE A 154 3.08 -1.14 -3.53
CA PHE A 154 4.06 -2.20 -3.83
C PHE A 154 3.69 -3.05 -5.06
N ALA A 155 2.41 -3.35 -5.25
CA ALA A 155 1.91 -4.10 -6.41
C ALA A 155 1.71 -3.18 -7.63
N SER A 156 1.52 -1.88 -7.40
CA SER A 156 1.27 -0.92 -8.47
C SER A 156 2.34 -0.90 -9.57
N PRO A 157 3.65 -0.87 -9.24
CA PRO A 157 4.73 -1.13 -10.19
C PRO A 157 4.56 -2.36 -11.09
N LEU A 158 4.08 -3.46 -10.51
CA LEU A 158 3.86 -4.72 -11.22
C LEU A 158 2.67 -4.64 -12.17
N ALA A 159 1.75 -3.70 -11.98
CA ALA A 159 0.65 -3.48 -12.90
C ALA A 159 1.13 -3.08 -14.31
N SER A 160 2.36 -2.56 -14.45
CA SER A 160 2.90 -2.30 -15.78
C SER A 160 3.37 -3.57 -16.51
N LEU A 161 3.69 -4.66 -15.78
CA LEU A 161 4.08 -5.94 -16.37
C LEU A 161 2.99 -6.58 -17.22
N PHE A 162 1.71 -6.29 -16.92
CA PHE A 162 0.58 -6.75 -17.73
C PHE A 162 0.60 -6.26 -19.18
N PHE A 163 1.22 -5.10 -19.40
CA PHE A 163 1.21 -4.47 -20.71
C PHE A 163 2.58 -4.50 -21.37
N ILE A 164 3.65 -4.67 -20.59
CA ILE A 164 4.97 -4.99 -21.11
C ILE A 164 4.92 -6.45 -21.55
N SER A 165 4.95 -6.70 -22.87
CA SER A 165 4.87 -8.05 -23.45
C SER A 165 6.14 -8.87 -23.20
N LEU A 166 6.45 -9.15 -21.92
CA LEU A 166 7.50 -10.09 -21.54
C LEU A 166 7.09 -11.52 -21.95
N PRO A 167 8.06 -12.42 -22.14
CA PRO A 167 7.77 -13.83 -22.29
C PRO A 167 6.89 -14.31 -21.11
N PRO A 168 5.78 -15.03 -21.36
CA PRO A 168 4.82 -15.42 -20.32
C PRO A 168 5.46 -16.14 -19.13
N LEU A 169 6.45 -17.00 -19.40
CA LEU A 169 7.21 -17.71 -18.36
C LEU A 169 7.94 -16.76 -17.40
N VAL A 170 8.52 -15.67 -17.92
CA VAL A 170 9.23 -14.67 -17.11
C VAL A 170 8.24 -13.84 -16.31
N MET A 171 7.11 -13.45 -16.92
CA MET A 171 6.03 -12.78 -16.19
C MET A 171 5.53 -13.66 -15.04
N PHE A 172 5.25 -14.93 -15.31
CA PHE A 172 4.80 -15.91 -14.32
C PHE A 172 5.80 -16.07 -13.18
N GLU A 173 7.10 -16.17 -13.49
CA GLU A 173 8.16 -16.23 -12.47
C GLU A 173 8.18 -14.98 -11.58
N LEU A 174 8.13 -13.77 -12.17
CA LEU A 174 8.07 -12.51 -11.41
C LEU A 174 6.83 -12.47 -10.49
N MET A 175 5.70 -12.98 -10.96
CA MET A 175 4.46 -13.02 -10.18
C MET A 175 4.50 -14.03 -9.05
N ILE A 176 5.09 -15.21 -9.27
CA ILE A 176 5.35 -16.18 -8.20
C ILE A 176 6.26 -15.56 -7.15
N VAL A 177 7.35 -14.91 -7.55
CA VAL A 177 8.28 -14.26 -6.62
C VAL A 177 7.55 -13.17 -5.83
N PHE A 178 6.70 -12.37 -6.47
CA PHE A 178 5.89 -11.38 -5.77
C PHE A 178 4.95 -12.01 -4.74
N VAL A 179 4.17 -13.02 -5.12
CA VAL A 179 3.25 -13.72 -4.21
C VAL A 179 4.03 -14.35 -3.05
N LEU A 180 5.14 -15.03 -3.34
CA LEU A 180 5.97 -15.64 -2.31
C LEU A 180 6.54 -14.60 -1.35
N VAL A 181 7.08 -13.48 -1.82
CA VAL A 181 7.67 -12.46 -0.95
C VAL A 181 6.58 -11.77 -0.12
N PHE A 182 5.54 -11.24 -0.77
CA PHE A 182 4.63 -10.29 -0.13
C PHE A 182 3.38 -10.92 0.49
N LEU A 183 2.97 -12.12 0.06
CA LEU A 183 1.81 -12.81 0.60
C LEU A 183 2.16 -14.02 1.47
N VAL A 184 3.36 -14.58 1.33
CA VAL A 184 3.79 -15.77 2.07
C VAL A 184 4.92 -15.45 3.04
N ILE A 185 6.13 -15.17 2.55
CA ILE A 185 7.35 -15.05 3.36
C ILE A 185 7.24 -13.88 4.35
N VAL A 186 6.98 -12.66 3.88
CA VAL A 186 6.94 -11.50 4.78
C VAL A 186 5.78 -11.60 5.78
N PRO A 187 4.54 -11.92 5.37
CA PRO A 187 3.44 -12.09 6.32
C PRO A 187 3.66 -13.17 7.40
N LEU A 188 4.29 -14.30 7.03
CA LEU A 188 4.51 -15.41 7.96
C LEU A 188 5.74 -15.21 8.85
N CYS A 189 6.80 -14.56 8.34
CA CYS A 189 8.05 -14.34 9.06
C CYS A 189 8.11 -12.98 9.79
N ASN A 190 6.98 -12.29 9.93
CA ASN A 190 6.95 -11.00 10.58
C ASN A 190 7.25 -11.14 12.09
N PRO A 191 8.23 -10.39 12.65
CA PRO A 191 8.56 -10.45 14.07
C PRO A 191 7.39 -10.10 15.01
N ALA A 192 6.43 -9.30 14.54
CA ALA A 192 5.21 -8.97 15.30
C ALA A 192 4.13 -10.06 15.25
N GLY A 193 4.40 -11.21 14.62
CA GLY A 193 3.46 -12.32 14.44
C GLY A 193 2.85 -12.37 13.04
N ASN A 194 2.12 -13.45 12.76
CA ASN A 194 1.53 -13.71 11.44
C ASN A 194 0.53 -12.61 11.06
N LEU A 195 0.82 -11.86 10.00
CA LEU A 195 -0.03 -10.75 9.54
C LEU A 195 -1.43 -11.21 9.12
N TRP A 196 -1.58 -12.45 8.67
CA TRP A 196 -2.89 -13.02 8.33
C TRP A 196 -3.73 -13.29 9.58
N ASN A 197 -3.10 -13.70 10.68
CA ASN A 197 -3.80 -13.89 11.95
C ASN A 197 -4.30 -12.56 12.51
N LEU A 198 -3.52 -11.47 12.37
CA LEU A 198 -3.93 -10.14 12.81
C LEU A 198 -5.21 -9.65 12.10
N ILE A 199 -5.39 -9.99 10.82
CA ILE A 199 -6.64 -9.70 10.09
C ILE A 199 -7.80 -10.52 10.68
N GLY A 200 -7.59 -11.81 10.94
CA GLY A 200 -8.61 -12.69 11.51
C GLY A 200 -9.01 -12.28 12.93
N GLU A 201 -8.04 -11.95 13.78
CA GLU A 201 -8.26 -11.45 15.14
C GLU A 201 -9.04 -10.15 15.13
N ALA A 202 -8.68 -9.20 14.26
CA ALA A 202 -9.41 -7.95 14.11
C ALA A 202 -10.84 -8.13 13.59
N SER A 203 -11.05 -9.07 12.66
CA SER A 203 -12.38 -9.40 12.18
C SER A 203 -13.26 -9.93 13.31
N ASN A 204 -12.72 -10.83 14.13
CA ASN A 204 -13.45 -11.45 15.25
C ASN A 204 -13.64 -10.48 16.41
N SER A 205 -12.64 -9.65 16.74
CA SER A 205 -12.74 -8.66 17.82
C SER A 205 -13.72 -7.55 17.48
N SER A 206 -13.79 -7.12 16.21
CA SER A 206 -14.78 -6.14 15.76
C SER A 206 -16.20 -6.68 15.97
N ILE A 207 -16.46 -7.91 15.51
CA ILE A 207 -17.76 -8.58 15.66
C ILE A 207 -18.15 -8.72 17.13
N ASN A 208 -17.22 -9.14 17.99
CA ASN A 208 -17.50 -9.34 19.41
C ASN A 208 -17.63 -8.02 20.20
N GLN A 209 -16.88 -6.96 19.86
CA GLN A 209 -17.04 -5.64 20.50
C GLN A 209 -18.39 -5.00 20.17
N ILE A 210 -18.87 -5.14 18.94
CA ILE A 210 -20.21 -4.68 18.52
C ILE A 210 -21.30 -5.44 19.29
N GLN A 211 -21.06 -6.72 19.59
CA GLN A 211 -22.06 -7.59 20.19
C GLN A 211 -22.14 -7.47 21.72
N ASP A 212 -21.02 -7.16 22.39
CA ASP A 212 -20.95 -7.21 23.85
C ASP A 212 -20.82 -5.85 24.56
N ASN A 213 -20.35 -4.77 23.90
CA ASN A 213 -20.24 -3.46 24.55
C ASN A 213 -20.31 -2.30 23.53
N ALA A 214 -21.47 -1.65 23.40
CA ALA A 214 -21.48 -0.27 22.92
C ALA A 214 -20.69 0.56 23.96
N PRO A 215 -19.51 1.12 23.62
CA PRO A 215 -18.77 1.90 24.59
C PRO A 215 -19.63 3.08 25.02
N GLU A 216 -19.91 3.19 26.32
CA GLU A 216 -20.50 4.41 26.87
C GLU A 216 -19.62 5.57 26.41
N VAL A 217 -20.18 6.43 25.57
CA VAL A 217 -19.49 7.62 25.07
C VAL A 217 -19.06 8.41 26.30
N PRO A 218 -17.75 8.63 26.51
CA PRO A 218 -17.30 9.35 27.69
C PRO A 218 -18.01 10.70 27.78
N ALA A 219 -18.44 11.12 28.98
CA ALA A 219 -19.30 12.29 29.17
C ALA A 219 -18.78 13.56 28.47
N TYR A 220 -17.46 13.77 28.46
CA TYR A 220 -16.81 14.90 27.79
C TYR A 220 -16.93 14.88 26.25
N VAL A 221 -17.03 13.70 25.63
CA VAL A 221 -17.28 13.56 24.18
C VAL A 221 -18.73 13.88 23.87
N SER A 222 -19.66 13.45 24.73
CA SER A 222 -21.08 13.79 24.60
C SER A 222 -21.29 15.31 24.70
N GLU A 223 -20.66 15.96 25.67
CA GLU A 223 -20.73 17.43 25.81
C GLU A 223 -20.14 18.17 24.60
N ALA A 224 -19.07 17.66 24.00
CA ALA A 224 -18.47 18.25 22.80
C ALA A 224 -19.34 18.07 21.54
N ILE A 225 -20.05 16.95 21.43
CA ILE A 225 -21.03 16.70 20.35
C ILE A 225 -22.24 17.63 20.53
N GLU A 226 -22.76 17.77 21.75
CA GLU A 226 -23.88 18.68 22.06
C GLU A 226 -23.52 20.15 21.82
N ALA A 227 -22.27 20.54 22.09
CA ALA A 227 -21.76 21.88 21.79
C ALA A 227 -21.49 22.12 20.29
N GLY A 228 -21.67 21.10 19.43
CA GLY A 228 -21.41 21.18 17.99
C GLY A 228 -19.92 21.31 17.64
N LEU A 229 -19.04 20.97 18.57
CA LEU A 229 -17.58 21.01 18.40
C LEU A 229 -17.05 19.76 17.68
N VAL A 230 -17.77 18.64 17.81
CA VAL A 230 -17.43 17.35 17.21
C VAL A 230 -18.66 16.79 16.51
N SER A 231 -18.49 16.23 15.31
CA SER A 231 -19.56 15.50 14.63
C SER A 231 -19.92 14.24 15.42
N PRO A 232 -21.21 13.91 15.57
CA PRO A 232 -21.60 12.67 16.23
C PRO A 232 -20.93 11.46 15.56
N PRO A 233 -20.61 10.40 16.33
CA PRO A 233 -20.07 9.19 15.74
C PRO A 233 -21.04 8.68 14.66
N PRO A 234 -20.51 8.07 13.57
CA PRO A 234 -21.38 7.45 12.57
C PRO A 234 -22.28 6.42 13.25
N ASP A 235 -23.54 6.34 12.83
CA ASP A 235 -24.48 5.32 13.29
C ASP A 235 -23.81 3.92 13.30
N GLU A 236 -24.09 3.07 14.28
CA GLU A 236 -23.43 1.75 14.43
C GLU A 236 -23.47 0.91 13.14
N GLU A 237 -24.57 1.02 12.38
CA GLU A 237 -24.73 0.36 11.08
C GLU A 237 -23.68 0.86 10.05
N ASN A 238 -23.42 2.17 10.02
CA ASN A 238 -22.37 2.77 9.17
C ASN A 238 -20.97 2.36 9.64
N LEU A 239 -20.76 2.15 10.93
CA LEU A 239 -19.47 1.71 11.48
C LEU A 239 -19.14 0.25 11.07
N ASN A 240 -20.15 -0.63 11.11
CA ASN A 240 -20.02 -2.03 10.73
C ASN A 240 -19.72 -2.21 9.25
N LEU A 241 -20.51 -1.56 8.40
CA LEU A 241 -20.35 -1.61 6.95
C LEU A 241 -18.96 -1.08 6.54
N ARG A 242 -18.47 -0.07 7.25
CA ARG A 242 -17.15 0.54 7.06
C ARG A 242 -16.02 -0.36 7.52
N ASN A 243 -16.14 -1.04 8.66
CA ASN A 243 -15.14 -2.01 9.13
C ASN A 243 -15.06 -3.23 8.21
N ILE A 244 -16.20 -3.76 7.77
CA ILE A 244 -16.27 -4.84 6.78
C ILE A 244 -15.59 -4.38 5.48
N PHE A 245 -15.87 -3.17 5.01
CA PHE A 245 -15.25 -2.64 3.80
C PHE A 245 -13.73 -2.47 3.95
N ARG A 246 -13.24 -1.97 5.10
CA ARG A 246 -11.80 -1.79 5.37
C ARG A 246 -11.02 -3.10 5.32
N ILE A 247 -11.60 -4.21 5.79
CA ILE A 247 -10.95 -5.52 5.79
C ILE A 247 -11.16 -6.21 4.44
N THR A 248 -12.39 -6.21 3.94
CA THR A 248 -12.80 -7.02 2.78
C THR A 248 -12.35 -6.39 1.47
N ALA A 249 -12.44 -5.07 1.29
CA ALA A 249 -12.15 -4.44 0.01
C ALA A 249 -10.68 -4.60 -0.42
N PRO A 250 -9.66 -4.42 0.45
CA PRO A 250 -8.28 -4.70 0.08
C PRO A 250 -8.08 -6.16 -0.29
N ILE A 251 -8.67 -7.11 0.44
CA ILE A 251 -8.52 -8.55 0.15
C ILE A 251 -9.16 -8.90 -1.20
N VAL A 252 -10.39 -8.43 -1.44
CA VAL A 252 -11.08 -8.66 -2.71
C VAL A 252 -10.29 -8.05 -3.86
N LEU A 253 -9.77 -6.84 -3.70
CA LEU A 253 -9.00 -6.17 -4.74
C LEU A 253 -7.65 -6.86 -4.98
N LEU A 254 -7.00 -7.39 -3.93
CA LEU A 254 -5.84 -8.26 -4.06
C LEU A 254 -6.18 -9.54 -4.83
N CYS A 255 -7.29 -10.21 -4.51
CA CYS A 255 -7.74 -11.40 -5.24
C CYS A 255 -8.03 -11.10 -6.70
N ILE A 256 -8.71 -9.98 -6.99
CA ILE A 256 -8.95 -9.52 -8.37
C ILE A 256 -7.62 -9.29 -9.07
N LEU A 257 -6.66 -8.61 -8.43
CA LEU A 257 -5.35 -8.36 -8.99
C LEU A 257 -4.63 -9.67 -9.28
N VAL A 258 -4.58 -10.62 -8.35
CA VAL A 258 -3.91 -11.93 -8.52
C VAL A 258 -4.60 -12.77 -9.61
N VAL A 259 -5.93 -12.84 -9.63
CA VAL A 259 -6.67 -13.58 -10.67
C VAL A 259 -6.45 -12.94 -12.02
N TRP A 260 -6.50 -11.61 -12.10
CA TRP A 260 -6.24 -10.88 -13.34
C TRP A 260 -4.79 -11.08 -13.81
N VAL A 261 -3.81 -11.10 -12.88
CA VAL A 261 -2.42 -11.54 -13.13
C VAL A 261 -2.38 -12.90 -13.81
N LEU A 262 -3.01 -13.90 -13.20
CA LEU A 262 -2.96 -15.27 -13.71
C LEU A 262 -3.61 -15.36 -15.09
N VAL A 263 -4.78 -14.75 -15.28
CA VAL A 263 -5.50 -14.76 -16.55
C VAL A 263 -4.70 -14.09 -17.66
N VAL A 264 -4.15 -12.89 -17.41
CA VAL A 264 -3.35 -12.18 -18.42
C VAL A 264 -2.07 -12.96 -18.75
N SER A 265 -1.41 -13.55 -17.74
CA SER A 265 -0.18 -14.33 -17.96
C SER A 265 -0.38 -15.62 -18.77
N VAL A 266 -1.60 -16.15 -18.84
CA VAL A 266 -1.93 -17.38 -19.59
C VAL A 266 -2.47 -17.07 -20.99
N ILE A 267 -3.17 -15.94 -21.16
CA ILE A 267 -3.82 -15.56 -22.43
C ILE A 267 -2.86 -14.83 -23.38
N VAL A 268 -1.92 -14.04 -22.85
CA VAL A 268 -0.96 -13.23 -23.63
C VAL A 268 0.28 -14.04 -23.96
#